data_AF-A0A9E2L057-F1
#
_entry.id   AF-A0A9E2L057-F1
#
_cell.length_a   1.000
_cell.length_b   1.000
_cell.length_c   1.000
_cell.angle_alpha   90.00
_cell.angle_beta   90.00
_cell.angle_gamma   90.00
#
_symmetry.space_group_name_H-M   'P 1'
#
loop_
_entity.id
_entity.type
_entity.pdbx_description
1 polymer ?
#
loop_
_entity_poly.entity_id
_entity_poly.type
_entity_poly.pdbx_seq_one_letter_code
_entity_poly.pdbx_strand_id
1 'polypeptide(L)'
;MGTLDCSNNQLTALDVANCANLTSLTCSDNEIEQLDLSNHQNLLGVECQNNQLSTLTLAGCSKLMVVKCQNNQLTNLDIDTCSELVRLYCYENQLTELDVSHNTKLRILECYGQKNGKGWLVLKLTQSQYDEHESDNGNDWFAPEDVVDSKV
;
A
#
# COMPACT_ATOMS: atom_id res chain seq x y z
N MET A 1 21.53 -8.94 4.68
CA MET A 1 20.27 -8.45 5.27
C MET A 1 20.53 -7.02 5.69
N GLY A 2 19.86 -6.07 5.04
CA GLY A 2 19.91 -4.66 5.41
C GLY A 2 18.58 -4.28 6.05
N THR A 3 18.60 -3.89 7.32
CA THR A 3 17.42 -3.35 8.00
C THR A 3 17.74 -1.92 8.41
N LEU A 4 16.82 -1.01 8.13
CA LEU A 4 16.89 0.38 8.58
C LEU A 4 15.61 0.69 9.36
N ASP A 5 15.80 1.16 10.59
CA ASP A 5 14.72 1.71 11.42
C ASP A 5 15.11 3.15 11.79
N CYS A 6 14.27 4.09 11.36
CA CYS A 6 14.37 5.51 11.66
C CYS A 6 13.01 6.06 12.14
N SER A 7 12.16 5.18 12.66
CA SER A 7 10.83 5.55 13.17
C SER A 7 10.90 6.50 14.36
N ASN A 8 9.79 7.19 14.65
CA ASN A 8 9.63 8.06 15.82
C ASN A 8 10.63 9.22 15.85
N ASN A 9 10.76 9.92 14.72
CA ASN A 9 11.62 11.09 14.57
C ASN A 9 10.83 12.26 13.96
N GLN A 10 11.55 13.30 13.56
CA GLN A 10 11.00 14.49 12.88
C GLN A 10 11.60 14.59 11.47
N LEU A 11 11.83 13.46 10.80
CA LEU A 11 12.39 13.43 9.46
C LEU A 11 11.36 14.00 8.49
N THR A 12 11.72 15.07 7.80
CA THR A 12 10.93 15.63 6.68
C THR A 12 11.31 15.02 5.34
N ALA A 13 12.49 14.38 5.28
CA ALA A 13 13.00 13.68 4.11
C ALA A 13 13.81 12.46 4.52
N LEU A 14 13.78 11.43 3.68
CA LEU A 14 14.55 10.20 3.86
C LEU A 14 15.14 9.78 2.51
N ASP A 15 16.47 9.83 2.40
CA ASP A 15 17.20 9.31 1.25
C ASP A 15 17.81 7.95 1.58
N VAL A 16 17.32 6.91 0.90
CA VAL A 16 17.79 5.53 1.00
C VAL A 16 18.32 4.99 -0.33
N ALA A 17 18.58 5.86 -1.32
CA ALA A 17 18.98 5.44 -2.67
C ALA A 17 20.26 4.59 -2.68
N ASN A 18 21.20 4.87 -1.77
CA ASN A 18 22.46 4.14 -1.64
C ASN A 18 22.35 2.87 -0.77
N CYS A 19 21.17 2.56 -0.25
CA CYS A 19 20.93 1.39 0.60
C CYS A 19 20.39 0.19 -0.21
N ALA A 20 21.05 -0.17 -1.32
CA ALA A 20 20.57 -1.16 -2.30
C ALA A 20 20.31 -2.58 -1.73
N ASN A 21 20.87 -2.92 -0.57
CA ASN A 21 20.71 -4.22 0.07
C ASN A 21 19.62 -4.24 1.17
N LEU A 22 18.77 -3.20 1.26
CA LEU A 22 17.67 -3.18 2.20
C LEU A 22 16.68 -4.32 1.91
N THR A 23 16.34 -5.02 2.99
CA THR A 23 15.33 -6.07 3.05
C THR A 23 14.14 -5.64 3.90
N SER A 24 14.32 -4.66 4.79
CA SER A 24 13.25 -4.08 5.61
C SER A 24 13.53 -2.60 5.87
N LEU A 25 12.51 -1.76 5.74
CA LEU A 25 12.55 -0.34 6.06
C LEU A 25 11.41 0.04 7.00
N THR A 26 11.74 0.63 8.14
CA THR A 26 10.79 1.26 9.07
C THR A 26 11.12 2.74 9.19
N CYS A 27 10.18 3.59 8.80
CA CYS A 27 10.28 5.05 8.85
C CYS A 27 8.96 5.69 9.34
N SER A 28 8.18 4.94 10.13
CA SER A 28 6.91 5.42 10.66
C SER A 28 7.07 6.58 11.62
N ASP A 29 5.98 7.33 11.84
CA ASP A 29 5.93 8.39 12.85
C ASP A 29 7.02 9.45 12.61
N ASN A 30 6.94 10.05 11.42
CA ASN A 30 7.83 11.10 10.91
C ASN A 30 6.99 12.14 10.13
N GLU A 31 7.66 13.05 9.43
CA GLU A 31 7.05 14.12 8.63
C GLU A 31 7.42 14.01 7.14
N ILE A 32 7.70 12.79 6.65
CA ILE A 32 8.20 12.56 5.29
C ILE A 32 7.08 12.81 4.28
N GLU A 33 7.35 13.63 3.28
CA GLU A 33 6.38 13.98 2.22
C GLU A 33 6.46 13.07 0.98
N GLN A 34 7.64 12.48 0.74
CA GLN A 34 7.90 11.61 -0.42
C GLN A 34 8.87 10.50 -0.04
N LEU A 35 8.59 9.28 -0.50
CA LEU A 35 9.46 8.12 -0.32
C LEU A 35 9.61 7.36 -1.64
N ASP A 36 10.85 7.26 -2.13
CA ASP A 36 11.20 6.51 -3.33
C ASP A 36 11.99 5.24 -2.99
N LEU A 37 11.40 4.09 -3.33
CA LEU A 37 11.96 2.75 -3.12
C LEU A 37 12.19 2.00 -4.43
N SER A 38 12.17 2.69 -5.56
CA SER A 38 12.21 2.09 -6.89
C SER A 38 13.42 1.19 -7.17
N ASN A 39 14.52 1.41 -6.46
CA ASN A 39 15.77 0.66 -6.62
C ASN A 39 15.96 -0.47 -5.59
N HIS A 40 14.97 -0.76 -4.75
CA HIS A 40 15.09 -1.72 -3.65
C HIS A 40 14.44 -3.08 -3.96
N GLN A 41 14.97 -3.78 -4.98
CA GLN A 41 14.44 -5.06 -5.49
C GLN A 41 14.44 -6.21 -4.46
N ASN A 42 15.20 -6.08 -3.36
CA ASN A 42 15.27 -7.07 -2.28
C ASN A 42 14.40 -6.70 -1.07
N LEU A 43 13.67 -5.59 -1.12
CA LEU A 43 12.83 -5.16 -0.02
C LEU A 43 11.66 -6.13 0.15
N LEU A 44 11.48 -6.61 1.38
CA LEU A 44 10.41 -7.55 1.75
C LEU A 44 9.28 -6.85 2.52
N GLY A 45 9.60 -5.78 3.23
CA GLY A 45 8.61 -5.00 3.98
C GLY A 45 8.98 -3.51 4.08
N VAL A 46 7.97 -2.67 3.98
CA VAL A 46 8.05 -1.23 4.26
C VAL A 46 6.97 -0.82 5.26
N GLU A 47 7.39 -0.14 6.31
CA GLU A 47 6.53 0.50 7.29
C GLU A 47 6.77 2.01 7.29
N CYS A 48 5.83 2.75 6.71
CA CYS A 48 5.89 4.20 6.51
C CYS A 48 4.60 4.90 6.96
N GLN A 49 3.81 4.25 7.82
CA GLN A 49 2.60 4.83 8.41
C GLN A 49 2.89 6.10 9.22
N ASN A 50 1.86 6.94 9.38
CA ASN A 50 1.92 8.17 10.17
C ASN A 50 3.02 9.11 9.65
N ASN A 51 2.93 9.48 8.38
CA ASN A 51 3.78 10.46 7.71
C ASN A 51 2.91 11.46 6.94
N GLN A 52 3.52 12.28 6.09
CA GLN A 52 2.82 13.23 5.22
C GLN A 52 2.96 12.82 3.75
N LEU A 53 3.10 11.52 3.47
CA LEU A 53 3.42 11.03 2.14
C LEU A 53 2.32 11.40 1.15
N SER A 54 2.66 12.27 0.21
CA SER A 54 1.86 12.53 -0.99
C SER A 54 2.22 11.56 -2.11
N THR A 55 3.45 11.01 -2.08
CA THR A 55 3.98 10.06 -3.05
C THR A 55 4.75 8.95 -2.36
N LEU A 56 4.41 7.70 -2.69
CA LEU A 56 5.15 6.50 -2.33
C LEU A 56 5.46 5.72 -3.62
N THR A 57 6.73 5.63 -3.99
CA THR A 57 7.15 4.94 -5.23
C THR A 57 7.70 3.55 -4.91
N LEU A 58 6.99 2.51 -5.38
CA LEU A 58 7.34 1.10 -5.16
C LEU A 58 7.73 0.37 -6.46
N ALA A 59 7.89 1.10 -7.56
CA ALA A 59 8.18 0.54 -8.87
C ALA A 59 9.49 -0.26 -8.85
N GLY A 60 9.43 -1.60 -8.94
CA GLY A 60 10.61 -2.47 -8.89
C GLY A 60 10.79 -3.24 -7.59
N CYS A 61 9.93 -3.03 -6.59
CA CYS A 61 9.89 -3.82 -5.34
C CYS A 61 9.15 -5.16 -5.52
N SER A 62 9.57 -6.00 -6.47
CA SER A 62 8.85 -7.23 -6.85
C SER A 62 8.77 -8.31 -5.75
N LYS A 63 9.65 -8.26 -4.75
CA LYS A 63 9.65 -9.17 -3.59
C LYS A 63 8.90 -8.63 -2.38
N LEU A 64 8.28 -7.47 -2.48
CA LEU A 64 7.62 -6.81 -1.36
C LEU A 64 6.40 -7.62 -0.92
N MET A 65 6.37 -8.02 0.35
CA MET A 65 5.30 -8.85 0.93
C MET A 65 4.37 -8.05 1.83
N VAL A 66 4.87 -6.96 2.42
CA VAL A 66 4.13 -6.13 3.38
C VAL A 66 4.34 -4.65 3.08
N VAL A 67 3.25 -3.92 2.92
CA VAL A 67 3.23 -2.45 2.83
C VAL A 67 2.31 -1.92 3.91
N LYS A 68 2.85 -1.10 4.82
CA LYS A 68 2.09 -0.27 5.75
C LYS A 68 2.32 1.20 5.43
N CYS A 69 1.29 1.86 4.92
CA CYS A 69 1.32 3.25 4.49
C CYS A 69 0.06 4.02 4.93
N GLN A 70 -0.69 3.49 5.91
CA GLN A 70 -1.85 4.15 6.46
C GLN A 70 -1.52 5.52 7.10
N ASN A 71 -2.53 6.37 7.26
CA ASN A 71 -2.39 7.72 7.84
C ASN A 71 -1.32 8.55 7.09
N ASN A 72 -1.55 8.75 5.79
CA ASN A 72 -0.73 9.56 4.90
C ASN A 72 -1.63 10.44 4.01
N GLN A 73 -1.07 11.05 2.97
CA GLN A 73 -1.78 11.93 2.04
C GLN A 73 -1.76 11.39 0.61
N LEU A 74 -1.65 10.06 0.44
CA LEU A 74 -1.54 9.42 -0.86
C LEU A 74 -2.83 9.61 -1.66
N THR A 75 -2.72 10.14 -2.87
CA THR A 75 -3.83 10.25 -3.83
C THR A 75 -3.83 9.13 -4.86
N ASN A 76 -2.69 8.48 -5.04
CA ASN A 76 -2.49 7.28 -5.85
C ASN A 76 -1.50 6.34 -5.14
N LEU A 77 -1.64 5.04 -5.37
CA LEU A 77 -0.72 4.01 -4.90
C LEU A 77 -0.57 2.94 -5.97
N ASP A 78 0.54 2.99 -6.71
CA ASP A 78 0.89 1.98 -7.70
C ASP A 78 1.67 0.82 -7.06
N ILE A 79 1.07 -0.36 -7.13
CA ILE A 79 1.57 -1.63 -6.57
C ILE A 79 1.59 -2.73 -7.62
N ASP A 80 1.48 -2.37 -8.90
CA ASP A 80 1.39 -3.30 -10.04
C ASP A 80 2.58 -4.28 -10.05
N THR A 81 3.77 -3.75 -9.78
CA THR A 81 5.02 -4.52 -9.77
C THR A 81 5.24 -5.35 -8.50
N CYS A 82 4.42 -5.17 -7.45
CA CYS A 82 4.54 -5.86 -6.17
C CYS A 82 3.83 -7.24 -6.20
N SER A 83 4.21 -8.13 -7.11
CA SER A 83 3.52 -9.41 -7.34
C SER A 83 3.53 -10.39 -6.15
N GLU A 84 4.47 -10.20 -5.21
CA GLU A 84 4.59 -11.01 -3.99
C GLU A 84 3.82 -10.42 -2.78
N LEU A 85 3.06 -9.34 -2.97
CA LEU A 85 2.37 -8.64 -1.89
C LEU A 85 1.31 -9.51 -1.23
N VAL A 86 1.40 -9.66 0.09
CA VAL A 86 0.47 -10.46 0.92
C VAL A 86 -0.38 -9.57 1.80
N ARG A 87 0.16 -8.44 2.27
CA ARG A 87 -0.52 -7.52 3.18
C ARG A 87 -0.34 -6.08 2.74
N LEU A 88 -1.45 -5.37 2.58
CA LEU A 88 -1.49 -3.95 2.27
C LEU A 88 -2.39 -3.21 3.26
N TYR A 89 -1.79 -2.27 3.99
CA TYR A 89 -2.50 -1.32 4.85
C TYR A 89 -2.30 0.08 4.27
N CYS A 90 -3.37 0.64 3.70
CA CYS A 90 -3.39 1.96 3.05
C CYS A 90 -4.61 2.79 3.45
N TYR A 91 -5.31 2.41 4.52
CA TYR A 91 -6.43 3.17 5.09
C TYR A 91 -6.01 4.58 5.53
N GLU A 92 -6.99 5.48 5.65
CA GLU A 92 -6.75 6.88 6.06
C GLU A 92 -5.73 7.59 5.15
N ASN A 93 -5.96 7.49 3.84
CA ASN A 93 -5.27 8.24 2.79
C ASN A 93 -6.29 9.06 1.98
N GLN A 94 -5.99 9.45 0.73
CA GLN A 94 -6.85 10.18 -0.18
C GLN A 94 -7.01 9.45 -1.52
N LEU A 95 -6.88 8.12 -1.54
CA LEU A 95 -6.97 7.31 -2.75
C LEU A 95 -8.39 7.36 -3.32
N THR A 96 -8.52 7.54 -4.64
CA THR A 96 -9.82 7.48 -5.34
C THR A 96 -10.04 6.15 -6.04
N GLU A 97 -8.96 5.48 -6.41
CA GLU A 97 -8.96 4.14 -6.94
C GLU A 97 -7.75 3.37 -6.41
N LEU A 98 -7.87 2.05 -6.34
CA LEU A 98 -6.76 1.14 -6.06
C LEU A 98 -6.95 -0.13 -6.88
N ASP A 99 -5.93 -0.44 -7.70
CA ASP A 99 -5.89 -1.66 -8.50
C ASP A 99 -5.02 -2.69 -7.80
N VAL A 100 -5.64 -3.82 -7.43
CA VAL A 100 -4.97 -4.97 -6.79
C VAL A 100 -5.07 -6.22 -7.67
N SER A 101 -5.53 -6.09 -8.92
CA SER A 101 -5.78 -7.22 -9.82
C SER A 101 -4.52 -8.04 -10.12
N HIS A 102 -3.34 -7.42 -10.11
CA HIS A 102 -2.07 -8.12 -10.30
C HIS A 102 -1.46 -8.68 -9.00
N ASN A 103 -1.95 -8.25 -7.83
CA ASN A 103 -1.48 -8.73 -6.52
C ASN A 103 -2.27 -9.98 -6.08
N THR A 104 -2.24 -11.04 -6.88
CA THR A 104 -3.02 -12.28 -6.66
C THR A 104 -2.67 -13.04 -5.37
N LYS A 105 -1.53 -12.71 -4.73
CA LYS A 105 -1.11 -13.26 -3.43
C LYS A 105 -1.61 -12.45 -2.23
N LEU A 106 -2.33 -11.34 -2.46
CA LEU A 106 -2.87 -10.51 -1.42
C LEU A 106 -3.88 -11.31 -0.58
N ARG A 107 -3.79 -11.18 0.74
CA ARG A 107 -4.66 -11.86 1.71
C ARG A 107 -5.26 -10.90 2.72
N ILE A 108 -4.55 -9.81 3.00
CA ILE A 108 -5.01 -8.75 3.90
C ILE A 108 -4.92 -7.45 3.13
N LEU A 109 -6.06 -6.79 2.98
CA LEU A 109 -6.16 -5.47 2.40
C LEU A 109 -6.99 -4.62 3.35
N GLU A 110 -6.42 -3.49 3.80
CA GLU A 110 -7.08 -2.50 4.64
C GLU A 110 -6.97 -1.12 3.97
N CYS A 111 -8.05 -0.60 3.37
CA CYS A 111 -8.05 0.65 2.60
C CYS A 111 -9.23 1.58 2.94
N TYR A 112 -9.94 1.35 4.04
CA TYR A 112 -11.06 2.19 4.45
C TYR A 112 -10.63 3.64 4.79
N GLY A 113 -11.59 4.53 5.01
CA GLY A 113 -11.30 5.88 5.51
C GLY A 113 -10.59 6.80 4.52
N GLN A 114 -10.72 6.57 3.21
CA GLN A 114 -10.14 7.44 2.19
C GLN A 114 -10.85 8.81 2.19
N LYS A 115 -10.12 9.88 2.55
CA LYS A 115 -10.60 11.27 2.58
C LYS A 115 -10.45 11.92 1.21
N ASN A 116 -10.92 11.24 0.17
CA ASN A 116 -10.66 11.58 -1.23
C ASN A 116 -11.66 12.60 -1.84
N GLY A 117 -12.68 13.01 -1.08
CA GLY A 117 -13.73 13.94 -1.52
C GLY A 117 -14.67 13.41 -2.63
N LYS A 118 -14.47 12.17 -3.09
CA LYS A 118 -15.24 11.51 -4.16
C LYS A 118 -16.21 10.44 -3.64
N GLY A 119 -16.21 10.17 -2.34
CA GLY A 119 -17.05 9.15 -1.71
C GLY A 119 -16.23 7.90 -1.41
N TRP A 120 -16.70 6.75 -1.87
CA TRP A 120 -16.05 5.46 -1.64
C TRP A 120 -14.83 5.26 -2.55
N LEU A 121 -13.91 4.38 -2.13
CA LEU A 121 -12.77 4.00 -2.95
C LEU A 121 -13.21 3.02 -4.03
N VAL A 122 -12.81 3.26 -5.27
CA VAL A 122 -13.01 2.29 -6.35
C VAL A 122 -11.92 1.23 -6.29
N LEU A 123 -12.29 -0.04 -6.18
CA LEU A 123 -11.34 -1.14 -6.17
C LEU A 123 -11.43 -1.98 -7.42
N LYS A 124 -10.26 -2.29 -8.01
CA LYS A 124 -10.16 -3.18 -9.16
C LYS A 124 -9.54 -4.50 -8.71
N LEU A 125 -10.29 -5.57 -8.92
CA LEU A 125 -10.00 -6.94 -8.50
C LEU A 125 -10.23 -7.88 -9.68
N THR A 126 -9.56 -9.02 -9.66
CA THR A 126 -9.95 -10.15 -10.52
C THR A 126 -11.16 -10.89 -9.93
N GLN A 127 -11.90 -11.62 -10.75
CA GLN A 127 -13.05 -12.43 -10.27
C GLN A 127 -12.63 -13.41 -9.16
N SER A 128 -11.46 -14.06 -9.29
CA SER A 128 -10.98 -14.98 -8.26
C SER A 128 -10.67 -14.31 -6.93
N GLN A 129 -10.15 -13.08 -6.95
CA GLN A 129 -9.93 -12.32 -5.70
C GLN A 129 -11.26 -11.94 -5.06
N TYR A 130 -12.27 -11.59 -5.84
CA TYR A 130 -13.61 -11.32 -5.33
C TYR A 130 -14.21 -12.57 -4.64
N ASP A 131 -14.18 -13.72 -5.33
CA ASP A 131 -14.79 -14.97 -4.86
C ASP A 131 -14.11 -15.52 -3.58
N GLU A 132 -12.79 -15.40 -3.46
CA GLU A 132 -12.05 -15.84 -2.27
C GLU A 132 -12.48 -15.07 -1.00
N HIS A 133 -12.83 -13.78 -1.15
CA HIS A 133 -13.14 -12.90 -0.02
C HIS A 133 -14.61 -12.93 0.41
N GLU A 134 -15.56 -13.25 -0.47
CA GLU A 134 -16.96 -13.50 -0.04
C GLU A 134 -17.10 -14.73 0.88
N SER A 135 -16.14 -15.66 0.84
CA SER A 135 -16.18 -16.90 1.62
C SER A 135 -15.69 -16.77 3.07
N ASP A 136 -15.02 -15.66 3.40
CA ASP A 136 -14.40 -15.41 4.70
C ASP A 136 -15.22 -14.34 5.45
N ASN A 137 -16.25 -14.77 6.19
CA ASN A 137 -17.23 -13.96 6.94
C ASN A 137 -16.64 -13.08 8.08
N GLY A 138 -15.39 -12.60 7.97
CA GLY A 138 -14.66 -11.94 9.06
C GLY A 138 -14.18 -10.52 8.77
N ASN A 139 -14.04 -10.13 7.51
CA ASN A 139 -13.63 -8.77 7.12
C ASN A 139 -14.59 -8.28 6.04
N ASP A 140 -15.68 -7.61 6.45
CA ASP A 140 -16.58 -6.89 5.55
C ASP A 140 -15.79 -5.77 4.86
N TRP A 141 -15.20 -6.15 3.74
CA TRP A 141 -14.53 -5.24 2.82
C TRP A 141 -15.52 -4.53 1.89
N PHE A 142 -16.68 -5.16 1.67
CA PHE A 142 -17.68 -4.71 0.73
C PHE A 142 -18.98 -4.40 1.49
N ALA A 143 -19.43 -3.14 1.48
CA ALA A 143 -20.87 -2.97 1.44
C ALA A 143 -21.34 -3.44 0.05
N PRO A 144 -22.49 -4.12 -0.08
CA PRO A 144 -23.01 -4.59 -1.37
C PRO A 144 -23.16 -3.51 -2.46
N GLU A 145 -23.02 -2.24 -2.10
CA GLU A 145 -23.15 -1.07 -2.97
C GLU A 145 -21.81 -0.60 -3.59
N ASP A 146 -20.66 -1.12 -3.13
CA ASP A 146 -19.30 -0.67 -3.53
C ASP A 146 -18.76 -1.31 -4.82
N VAL A 147 -19.42 -2.37 -5.33
CA VAL A 147 -19.03 -3.03 -6.57
C VAL A 147 -19.90 -2.53 -7.71
N VAL A 148 -19.41 -1.51 -8.42
CA VAL A 148 -19.99 -1.17 -9.73
C VAL A 148 -19.54 -2.25 -10.70
N ASP A 149 -20.36 -3.30 -10.84
CA ASP A 149 -20.23 -4.34 -11.87
C ASP A 149 -20.18 -3.65 -13.24
N SER A 150 -19.00 -3.49 -13.83
CA SER A 150 -18.87 -3.08 -15.23
C SER A 150 -19.17 -4.28 -16.12
N LYS A 151 -20.41 -4.77 -16.08
CA LYS A 151 -20.99 -5.62 -17.11
C LYS A 151 -21.92 -4.78 -17.97
N VAL A 152 -21.38 -4.35 -19.11
CA VAL A 152 -22.15 -4.21 -20.34
C VAL A 152 -21.80 -5.40 -21.21
#